data_AF-A0A957VPM4-F1
#
_entry.id   AF-A0A957VPM4-F1
#
_cell.length_a   1.000
_cell.length_b   1.000
_cell.length_c   1.000
_cell.angle_alpha   90.00
_cell.angle_beta   90.00
_cell.angle_gamma   90.00
#
_symmetry.space_group_name_H-M   'P 1'
#
loop_
_entity.id
_entity.type
_entity.pdbx_description
1 polymer ?
#
loop_
_entity_poly.entity_id
_entity_poly.type
_entity_poly.pdbx_seq_one_letter_code
_entity_poly.pdbx_strand_id
1 'polypeptide(L)'
;AALDARGFDLEMLNLEGHPVRWFNRAAEFSRPHVLLVGDAAGVDALFAEGISYALEYGQLAASTIVQAFAQHDFSFAGYREQLFRHRLSRSLARRAQVARRLYRHRHPWLWSWLWRAAAVAPGIVNQSIGAALDVLPPPDLIRR
;
A
#
# COMPACT_ATOMS: atom_id res chain seq x y z
N ALA A 1 -29.22 6.17 9.74
CA ALA A 1 -30.32 5.40 9.10
C ALA A 1 -30.16 3.88 9.23
N ALA A 2 -29.13 3.24 8.67
CA ALA A 2 -28.98 1.77 8.74
C ALA A 2 -28.45 1.24 10.09
N LEU A 3 -27.67 2.04 10.83
CA LEU A 3 -27.11 1.68 12.13
C LEU A 3 -28.08 1.99 13.29
N ASP A 4 -28.78 3.12 13.23
CA ASP A 4 -29.85 3.46 14.19
C ASP A 4 -30.97 2.40 14.20
N ALA A 5 -31.34 1.87 13.02
CA ALA A 5 -32.30 0.77 12.89
C ALA A 5 -31.82 -0.55 13.53
N ARG A 6 -30.52 -0.66 13.82
CA ARG A 6 -29.90 -1.79 14.54
C ARG A 6 -29.62 -1.46 16.00
N GLY A 7 -30.11 -0.33 16.51
CA GLY A 7 -29.94 0.10 17.90
C GLY A 7 -28.57 0.69 18.23
N PHE A 8 -27.76 1.03 17.23
CA PHE A 8 -26.46 1.67 17.44
C PHE A 8 -26.61 3.18 17.23
N ASP A 9 -26.45 3.94 18.31
CA ASP A 9 -26.31 5.41 18.27
C ASP A 9 -24.84 5.77 18.05
N LEU A 10 -24.54 6.36 16.89
CA LEU A 10 -23.18 6.78 16.52
C LEU A 10 -22.64 7.91 17.42
N GLU A 11 -23.50 8.74 18.01
CA GLU A 11 -23.07 9.82 18.90
C GLU A 11 -22.64 9.29 20.27
N MET A 12 -23.12 8.11 20.67
CA MET A 12 -22.75 7.45 21.92
C MET A 12 -21.59 6.46 21.76
N LEU A 13 -21.17 6.14 20.54
CA LEU A 13 -20.07 5.23 20.26
C LEU A 13 -18.75 5.99 20.21
N ASN A 14 -17.78 5.58 21.04
CA ASN A 14 -16.40 6.04 20.89
C ASN A 14 -15.81 5.41 19.61
N LEU A 15 -15.71 6.20 18.54
CA LEU A 15 -15.09 5.77 17.29
C LEU A 15 -13.59 5.61 17.49
N GLU A 16 -13.13 4.36 17.61
CA GLU A 16 -11.71 4.04 17.66
C GLU A 16 -11.20 3.63 16.28
N GLY A 17 -10.07 4.23 15.87
CA GLY A 17 -9.37 3.83 14.66
C GLY A 17 -8.26 2.83 15.00
N HIS A 18 -8.21 1.69 14.31
CA HIS A 18 -7.05 0.80 14.34
C HIS A 18 -6.06 1.22 13.25
N PRO A 19 -4.95 1.90 13.58
CA PRO A 19 -4.02 2.37 12.56
C PRO A 19 -3.35 1.19 11.86
N VAL A 20 -3.48 1.14 10.54
CA VAL A 20 -2.77 0.15 9.73
C VAL A 20 -1.27 0.47 9.73
N ARG A 21 -0.44 -0.54 9.95
CA ARG A 21 1.02 -0.38 9.99
C ARG A 21 1.56 0.00 8.62
N TRP A 22 2.23 1.14 8.55
CA TRP A 22 2.96 1.52 7.35
C TRP A 22 4.19 0.65 7.16
N PHE A 23 4.56 0.45 5.90
CA PHE A 23 5.78 -0.25 5.54
C PHE A 23 7.02 0.38 6.22
N ASN A 24 7.74 -0.43 7.02
CA ASN A 24 8.97 -0.06 7.67
C ASN A 24 10.11 -0.96 7.19
N ARG A 25 11.13 -0.37 6.54
CA ARG A 25 12.27 -1.13 6.01
C ARG A 25 13.11 -1.83 7.09
N ALA A 26 13.06 -1.32 8.31
CA ALA A 26 13.79 -1.87 9.45
C ALA A 26 12.96 -2.90 10.25
N ALA A 27 11.74 -3.23 9.83
CA ALA A 27 10.93 -4.25 10.49
C ALA A 27 11.51 -5.65 10.30
N GLU A 28 11.19 -6.53 11.26
CA GLU A 28 11.39 -7.96 11.12
C GLU A 28 10.22 -8.53 10.30
N PHE A 29 10.54 -9.25 9.23
CA PHE A 29 9.55 -9.82 8.29
C PHE A 29 9.45 -11.34 8.39
N SER A 30 10.37 -11.97 9.11
CA SER A 30 10.44 -13.42 9.27
C SER A 30 11.15 -13.78 10.56
N ARG A 31 10.80 -14.95 11.10
CA ARG A 31 11.49 -15.67 12.17
C ARG A 31 11.52 -17.15 11.79
N PRO A 32 12.28 -18.03 12.48
CA PRO A 32 12.21 -19.46 12.20
C PRO A 32 10.75 -19.94 12.21
N HIS A 33 10.33 -20.58 11.11
CA HIS A 33 8.98 -21.09 10.86
C HIS A 33 7.85 -20.03 10.74
N VAL A 34 8.18 -18.74 10.67
CA VAL A 34 7.18 -17.65 10.60
C VAL A 34 7.55 -16.64 9.51
N LEU A 35 6.59 -16.29 8.66
CA LEU A 35 6.68 -15.23 7.66
C LEU A 35 5.55 -14.22 7.85
N LEU A 36 5.85 -12.94 7.71
CA LEU A 36 4.85 -11.87 7.67
C LEU A 36 4.59 -11.45 6.22
N VAL A 37 3.31 -11.31 5.86
CA VAL A 37 2.85 -10.94 4.52
C VAL A 37 1.69 -9.95 4.59
N GLY A 38 1.42 -9.26 3.47
CA GLY A 38 0.33 -8.29 3.36
C GLY A 38 0.43 -7.20 4.42
N ASP A 39 -0.71 -6.81 5.00
CA ASP A 39 -0.78 -5.73 5.99
C ASP A 39 0.07 -6.01 7.25
N ALA A 40 0.33 -7.29 7.58
CA ALA A 40 1.21 -7.66 8.67
C ALA A 40 2.69 -7.33 8.37
N ALA A 41 3.08 -7.37 7.10
CA ALA A 41 4.38 -6.88 6.61
C ALA A 41 4.41 -5.36 6.38
N GLY A 42 3.23 -4.73 6.35
CA GLY A 42 3.03 -3.28 6.26
C GLY A 42 2.56 -2.81 4.89
N VAL A 43 1.79 -1.72 4.90
CA VAL A 43 1.03 -1.23 3.74
C VAL A 43 1.65 0.00 3.07
N ASP A 44 1.19 0.29 1.85
CA ASP A 44 1.50 1.53 1.14
C ASP A 44 0.82 2.74 1.81
N ALA A 45 1.65 3.58 2.42
CA ALA A 45 1.21 4.77 3.12
C ALA A 45 0.70 5.90 2.19
N LEU A 46 1.00 5.86 0.88
CA LEU A 46 0.69 6.98 -0.01
C LEU A 46 -0.69 6.86 -0.68
N PHE A 47 -0.99 5.70 -1.25
CA PHE A 47 -2.23 5.45 -1.99
C PHE A 47 -3.19 4.49 -1.29
N ALA A 48 -2.81 3.93 -0.12
CA ALA A 48 -3.58 2.94 0.61
C ALA A 48 -3.94 1.68 -0.21
N GLU A 49 -3.14 1.37 -1.23
CA GLU A 49 -3.21 0.10 -1.96
C GLU A 49 -2.76 -1.03 -1.02
N GLY A 50 -3.70 -1.84 -0.54
CA GLY A 50 -3.42 -3.00 0.30
C GLY A 50 -3.40 -4.31 -0.49
N ILE A 51 -4.34 -4.47 -1.42
CA ILE A 51 -4.62 -5.76 -2.09
C ILE A 51 -3.49 -6.14 -3.07
N SER A 52 -3.13 -5.24 -3.97
CA SER A 52 -2.07 -5.48 -4.97
C SER A 52 -0.75 -5.85 -4.30
N TYR A 53 -0.41 -5.16 -3.22
CA TYR A 53 0.77 -5.44 -2.42
C TYR A 53 0.67 -6.77 -1.66
N ALA A 54 -0.49 -7.08 -1.07
CA ALA A 54 -0.71 -8.36 -0.40
C ALA A 54 -0.55 -9.56 -1.34
N LEU A 55 -1.01 -9.45 -2.59
CA LEU A 55 -0.81 -10.48 -3.62
C LEU A 55 0.67 -10.69 -3.94
N GLU A 56 1.41 -9.60 -4.13
CA GLU A 56 2.84 -9.66 -4.41
C GLU A 56 3.65 -10.20 -3.20
N TYR A 57 3.29 -9.84 -1.96
CA TYR A 57 3.84 -10.47 -0.74
C TYR A 57 3.59 -11.97 -0.72
N GLY A 58 2.37 -12.39 -1.09
CA GLY A 58 1.97 -13.80 -1.15
C GLY A 58 2.79 -14.59 -2.15
N GLN A 59 3.03 -14.04 -3.35
CA GLN A 59 3.85 -14.70 -4.37
C GLN A 59 5.28 -14.93 -3.89
N LEU A 60 5.89 -13.91 -3.26
CA LEU A 60 7.23 -14.05 -2.70
C LEU A 60 7.25 -15.09 -1.55
N ALA A 61 6.34 -14.98 -0.59
CA ALA A 61 6.27 -15.91 0.54
C ALA A 61 6.07 -17.37 0.08
N ALA A 62 5.20 -17.61 -0.89
CA ALA A 62 5.01 -18.94 -1.47
C ALA A 62 6.32 -19.50 -2.03
N SER A 63 7.05 -18.72 -2.83
CA SER A 63 8.35 -19.14 -3.36
C SER A 63 9.38 -19.44 -2.27
N THR A 64 9.41 -18.64 -1.20
CA THR A 64 10.31 -18.84 -0.05
C THR A 64 9.96 -20.11 0.71
N ILE A 65 8.66 -20.39 0.91
CA ILE A 65 8.19 -21.61 1.58
C ILE A 65 8.57 -22.85 0.77
N VAL A 66 8.36 -22.84 -0.56
CA VAL A 66 8.75 -23.96 -1.44
C VAL A 66 10.25 -24.23 -1.35
N GLN A 67 11.09 -23.19 -1.34
CA GLN A 67 12.55 -23.34 -1.17
C GLN A 67 12.92 -23.90 0.19
N ALA A 68 12.26 -23.45 1.27
CA ALA A 68 12.50 -23.95 2.61
C ALA A 68 12.19 -25.45 2.73
N PHE A 69 11.10 -25.92 2.13
CA PHE A 69 10.80 -27.35 2.05
C PHE A 69 11.83 -28.13 1.24
N ALA A 70 12.29 -27.59 0.10
CA ALA A 70 13.29 -28.25 -0.74
C ALA A 70 14.67 -28.37 -0.05
N GLN A 71 15.03 -27.41 0.80
CA GLN A 71 16.32 -27.34 1.50
C GLN A 71 16.26 -27.87 2.93
N HIS A 72 15.07 -28.18 3.44
CA HIS A 72 14.80 -28.45 4.85
C HIS A 72 15.28 -27.34 5.81
N ASP A 73 15.31 -26.09 5.36
CA ASP A 73 15.71 -24.92 6.14
C ASP A 73 14.54 -23.93 6.27
N PHE A 74 13.96 -23.85 7.47
CA PHE A 74 12.84 -22.97 7.80
C PHE A 74 13.27 -21.72 8.59
N SER A 75 14.56 -21.37 8.57
CA SER A 75 15.07 -20.17 9.24
C SER A 75 14.56 -18.87 8.59
N PHE A 76 14.29 -18.90 7.28
CA PHE A 76 13.87 -17.77 6.46
C PHE A 76 14.79 -16.53 6.54
N ALA A 77 16.08 -16.73 6.83
CA ALA A 77 17.05 -15.65 7.03
C ALA A 77 17.18 -14.72 5.81
N GLY A 78 16.99 -15.25 4.59
CA GLY A 78 17.07 -14.49 3.34
C GLY A 78 15.78 -13.76 2.93
N TYR A 79 14.65 -14.00 3.59
CA TYR A 79 13.34 -13.52 3.15
C TYR A 79 13.28 -12.00 3.05
N ARG A 80 13.78 -11.31 4.08
CA ARG A 80 13.85 -9.84 4.11
C ARG A 80 14.64 -9.28 2.90
N GLU A 81 15.78 -9.90 2.57
CA GLU A 81 16.60 -9.42 1.46
C GLU A 81 15.93 -9.70 0.12
N GLN A 82 15.29 -10.86 -0.05
CA GLN A 82 14.51 -11.18 -1.25
C GLN A 82 13.36 -10.17 -1.44
N LEU A 83 12.67 -9.82 -0.35
CA LEU A 83 11.62 -8.78 -0.35
C LEU A 83 12.18 -7.42 -0.79
N PHE A 84 13.40 -7.06 -0.35
CA PHE A 84 14.05 -5.80 -0.72
C PHE A 84 14.64 -5.79 -2.14
N ARG A 85 14.97 -6.94 -2.71
CA ARG A 85 15.40 -7.04 -4.12
C ARG A 85 14.21 -6.94 -5.08
N HIS A 86 13.03 -7.40 -4.65
CA HIS A 86 11.81 -7.32 -5.44
C HIS A 86 11.39 -5.86 -5.72
N ARG A 87 10.79 -5.60 -6.89
CA ARG A 87 10.37 -4.24 -7.32
C ARG A 87 9.44 -3.56 -6.30
N LEU A 88 8.65 -4.38 -5.60
CA LEU A 88 7.81 -4.05 -4.45
C LEU A 88 8.42 -3.05 -3.47
N SER A 89 9.57 -3.40 -2.90
CA SER A 89 10.12 -2.63 -1.79
C SER A 89 10.63 -1.26 -2.24
N ARG A 90 11.02 -1.12 -3.51
CA ARG A 90 11.45 0.15 -4.10
C ARG A 90 10.28 1.09 -4.36
N SER A 91 9.10 0.57 -4.72
CA SER A 91 7.89 1.39 -4.83
C SER A 91 7.40 1.79 -3.43
N LEU A 92 7.23 0.83 -2.52
CA LEU A 92 6.80 1.06 -1.13
C LEU A 92 7.72 2.02 -0.37
N ALA A 93 9.04 1.85 -0.46
CA ALA A 93 9.99 2.74 0.24
C ALA A 93 9.90 4.19 -0.26
N ARG A 94 9.78 4.39 -1.57
CA ARG A 94 9.62 5.72 -2.16
C ARG A 94 8.28 6.34 -1.75
N ARG A 95 7.19 5.58 -1.84
CA ARG A 95 5.86 6.04 -1.45
C ARG A 95 5.78 6.36 0.04
N ALA A 96 6.36 5.53 0.92
CA ALA A 96 6.46 5.82 2.35
C ALA A 96 7.34 7.04 2.67
N GLN A 97 8.35 7.35 1.85
CA GLN A 97 9.12 8.59 1.98
C GLN A 97 8.32 9.82 1.53
N VAL A 98 7.60 9.72 0.40
CA VAL A 98 6.73 10.79 -0.10
C VAL A 98 5.59 11.05 0.90
N ALA A 99 4.89 10.02 1.35
CA ALA A 99 3.83 10.11 2.34
C ALA A 99 4.31 10.78 3.63
N ARG A 100 5.48 10.39 4.15
CA ARG A 100 6.08 11.06 5.33
C ARG A 100 6.34 12.54 5.11
N ARG A 101 6.77 12.96 3.92
CA ARG A 101 7.00 14.40 3.62
C ARG A 101 5.68 15.14 3.45
N LEU A 102 4.76 14.57 2.69
CA LEU A 102 3.47 15.14 2.35
C LEU A 102 2.58 15.31 3.58
N TYR A 103 2.50 14.28 4.43
CA TYR A 103 1.69 14.30 5.65
C TYR A 103 2.34 15.03 6.81
N ARG A 104 3.68 15.15 6.85
CA ARG A 104 4.37 16.00 7.83
C ARG A 104 4.15 17.49 7.56
N HIS A 105 4.07 17.87 6.29
CA HIS A 105 3.85 19.26 5.89
C HIS A 105 2.38 19.49 5.50
N ARG A 106 1.55 19.80 6.51
CA ARG A 106 0.13 20.08 6.30
C ARG A 106 -0.05 21.52 5.82
N HIS A 107 0.14 21.76 4.51
CA HIS A 107 -0.11 23.04 3.86
C HIS A 107 -1.50 23.03 3.19
N PRO A 108 -2.58 23.37 3.91
CA PRO A 108 -3.95 23.32 3.39
C PRO A 108 -4.15 24.18 2.13
N TRP A 109 -3.42 25.29 2.00
CA TRP A 109 -3.50 26.17 0.83
C TRP A 109 -3.03 25.51 -0.49
N LEU A 110 -2.06 24.59 -0.43
CA LEU A 110 -1.59 23.83 -1.59
C LEU A 110 -2.67 22.88 -2.09
N TRP A 111 -3.40 22.23 -1.17
CA TRP A 111 -4.53 21.38 -1.52
C TRP A 111 -5.66 22.18 -2.16
N SER A 112 -5.99 23.35 -1.61
CA SER A 112 -7.00 24.24 -2.20
C SER A 112 -6.63 24.68 -3.63
N TRP A 113 -5.35 24.97 -3.89
CA TRP A 113 -4.86 25.29 -5.23
C TRP A 113 -4.89 24.09 -6.16
N LEU A 114 -4.47 22.90 -5.70
CA LEU A 114 -4.49 21.68 -6.48
C LEU A 114 -5.92 21.33 -6.93
N TRP A 115 -6.90 21.38 -6.01
CA TRP A 115 -8.31 21.12 -6.33
C TRP A 115 -8.88 22.13 -7.33
N ARG A 116 -8.50 23.42 -7.20
CA ARG A 116 -8.89 24.46 -8.16
C ARG A 116 -8.28 24.23 -9.55
N ALA A 117 -7.01 23.83 -9.61
CA ALA A 117 -6.34 23.50 -10.87
C ALA A 117 -6.93 22.23 -11.53
N ALA A 118 -7.25 21.20 -10.72
CA ALA A 118 -7.88 19.98 -11.20
C ALA A 118 -9.29 20.23 -11.79
N ALA A 119 -10.04 21.20 -11.26
CA ALA A 119 -11.33 21.60 -11.79
C ALA A 119 -11.25 22.29 -13.17
N VAL A 120 -10.10 22.83 -13.55
CA VAL A 120 -9.89 23.58 -14.81
C VAL A 120 -9.38 22.69 -15.95
N ALA A 121 -8.83 21.50 -15.66
CA ALA A 121 -8.28 20.60 -16.69
C ALA A 121 -8.65 19.11 -16.48
N PRO A 122 -9.90 18.69 -16.79
CA PRO A 122 -10.37 17.33 -16.54
C PRO A 122 -9.60 16.26 -17.35
N GLY A 123 -9.23 16.57 -18.60
CA GLY A 123 -8.68 15.57 -19.54
C GLY A 123 -7.24 15.14 -19.23
N ILE A 124 -6.35 16.09 -18.91
CA ILE A 124 -4.93 15.82 -18.64
C ILE A 124 -4.74 15.19 -17.25
N VAL A 125 -5.56 15.61 -16.28
CA VAL A 125 -5.51 15.10 -14.91
C VAL A 125 -5.99 13.66 -14.84
N ASN A 126 -7.07 13.29 -15.53
CA ASN A 126 -7.53 11.88 -15.57
C ASN A 126 -6.51 10.93 -16.21
N GLN A 127 -5.86 11.35 -17.30
CA GLN A 127 -4.88 10.52 -18.00
C GLN A 127 -3.58 10.35 -17.19
N SER A 128 -3.14 11.41 -16.50
CA SER A 128 -1.92 11.37 -15.70
C SER A 128 -2.11 10.59 -14.38
N ILE A 129 -3.27 10.74 -13.73
CA ILE A 129 -3.58 10.01 -12.49
C ILE A 129 -3.85 8.53 -12.78
N GLY A 130 -4.62 8.19 -13.83
CA GLY A 130 -4.89 6.81 -14.22
C GLY A 130 -3.63 6.03 -14.59
N ALA A 131 -2.70 6.65 -15.32
CA ALA A 131 -1.40 6.06 -15.66
C ALA A 131 -0.44 5.97 -14.46
N ALA A 132 -0.49 6.94 -13.53
CA ALA A 132 0.32 6.89 -12.31
C ALA A 132 -0.16 5.84 -11.30
N LEU A 133 -1.45 5.45 -11.37
CA LEU A 133 -2.09 4.43 -10.53
C LEU A 133 -2.16 3.04 -11.19
N ASP A 134 -1.75 2.91 -12.46
CA ASP A 134 -1.86 1.64 -13.22
C ASP A 134 -3.31 1.14 -13.38
N VAL A 135 -4.29 2.05 -13.25
CA VAL A 135 -5.75 1.75 -13.30
C VAL A 135 -6.30 1.83 -14.73
N LEU A 136 -5.63 2.53 -15.64
CA LEU A 136 -6.05 2.66 -17.04
C LEU A 136 -4.90 2.31 -18.00
N PRO A 137 -5.17 1.58 -19.11
CA PRO A 137 -4.16 1.28 -20.11
C PRO A 137 -3.65 2.58 -20.75
N PRO A 138 -2.38 2.59 -21.21
CA PRO A 138 -1.80 3.77 -21.85
C PRO A 138 -2.60 4.17 -23.11
N PRO A 139 -2.61 5.47 -23.44
CA PRO A 139 -3.55 6.06 -24.41
C PRO A 139 -3.36 5.56 -25.86
N ASP A 140 -2.29 4.83 -26.14
CA ASP A 140 -2.00 4.17 -27.41
C ASP A 140 -2.85 2.92 -27.67
N LEU A 141 -3.51 2.35 -26.65
CA LEU A 141 -4.35 1.15 -26.79
C LEU A 141 -5.85 1.43 -27.05
N ILE A 142 -6.30 2.68 -27.03
CA ILE A 142 -7.72 3.06 -27.20
C ILE A 142 -8.06 3.43 -28.67
N ARG A 143 -7.07 3.56 -29.56
CA ARG A 143 -7.31 3.71 -31.00
C ARG A 143 -7.20 2.36 -31.72
N ARG A 144 -8.28 1.58 -31.71
CA ARG A 144 -8.66 0.71 -32.84
C ARG A 144 -10.18 0.67 -32.96
#